data_AF-A0A932U4M2-F1
#
_entry.id   AF-A0A932U4M2-F1
#
_cell.length_a   1.000
_cell.length_b   1.000
_cell.length_c   1.000
_cell.angle_alpha   90.00
_cell.angle_beta   90.00
_cell.angle_gamma   90.00
#
_symmetry.space_group_name_H-M   'P 1'
#
loop_
_entity.id
_entity.type
_entity.pdbx_description
1 polymer ?
#
loop_
_entity_poly.entity_id
_entity_poly.type
_entity_poly.pdbx_seq_one_letter_code
_entity_poly.pdbx_strand_id
1 'polypeptide(L)'
;MSHRPEAHERPHPTAMTYIAVASVLTVVTVLEVAIYYIEALRPALVPLLLLLSATKFALVVMFYMHLKFDHKLFSALFVGGLWLAIGVIVALLALFQALIR
;
A
#
# COMPACT_ATOMS: atom_id res chain seq x y z
N MET A 1 4.55 10.75 -52.26
CA MET A 1 5.49 9.97 -51.46
C MET A 1 6.04 10.89 -50.37
N SER A 2 5.42 10.91 -49.19
CA SER A 2 5.78 11.78 -48.08
C SER A 2 6.28 10.92 -46.92
N HIS A 3 7.59 10.71 -46.87
CA HIS A 3 8.27 10.27 -45.66
C HIS A 3 8.20 11.41 -44.64
N ARG A 4 7.57 11.17 -43.48
CA ARG A 4 7.81 11.93 -42.25
C ARG A 4 8.42 10.96 -41.23
N PRO A 5 9.73 11.04 -40.96
CA PRO A 5 10.33 10.31 -39.84
C PRO A 5 10.13 11.18 -38.60
N GLU A 6 9.02 11.04 -37.89
CA GLU A 6 8.83 11.75 -36.62
C GLU A 6 8.03 10.84 -35.68
N ALA A 7 8.64 9.71 -35.32
CA ALA A 7 8.36 9.05 -34.06
C ALA A 7 8.83 9.98 -32.94
N HIS A 8 8.03 11.01 -32.64
CA HIS A 8 8.16 11.76 -31.40
C HIS A 8 7.75 10.83 -30.27
N GLU A 9 8.72 10.08 -29.79
CA GLU A 9 8.75 9.33 -28.56
C GLU A 9 8.47 10.31 -27.42
N ARG A 10 7.19 10.53 -27.12
CA ARG A 10 6.79 11.34 -25.97
C ARG A 10 7.17 10.54 -24.73
N PRO A 11 8.06 11.04 -23.86
CA PRO A 11 8.31 10.39 -22.59
C PRO A 11 7.03 10.56 -21.77
N HIS A 12 6.19 9.51 -21.69
CA HIS A 12 5.05 9.47 -20.79
C HIS A 12 5.61 9.38 -19.34
N PRO A 13 5.69 10.49 -18.58
CA PRO A 13 6.44 10.54 -17.31
C PRO A 13 5.73 9.79 -16.17
N THR A 14 4.56 9.25 -16.47
CA THR A 14 3.67 8.57 -15.53
C THR A 14 4.14 7.13 -15.31
N ALA A 15 4.41 6.36 -16.37
CA ALA A 15 4.68 4.91 -16.29
C ALA A 15 5.92 4.57 -15.45
N MET A 16 7.01 5.33 -15.58
CA MET A 16 8.25 5.07 -14.82
C MET A 16 8.05 5.21 -13.30
N THR A 17 7.18 6.13 -12.85
CA THR A 17 6.90 6.31 -11.42
C THR A 17 6.18 5.08 -10.85
N TYR A 18 5.19 4.54 -11.56
CA TYR A 18 4.49 3.33 -11.12
C TYR A 18 5.40 2.11 -11.12
N ILE A 19 6.30 1.98 -12.11
CA ILE A 19 7.27 0.88 -12.16
C ILE A 19 8.26 0.98 -10.99
N ALA A 20 8.72 2.18 -10.64
CA ALA A 20 9.56 2.40 -9.47
C ALA A 20 8.84 1.99 -8.17
N VAL A 21 7.60 2.41 -7.98
CA VAL A 21 6.80 2.01 -6.80
C VAL A 21 6.54 0.50 -6.78
N ALA A 22 6.24 -0.12 -7.94
CA ALA A 22 6.08 -1.57 -8.07
C ALA A 22 7.33 -2.33 -7.59
N SER A 23 8.51 -1.83 -7.98
CA SER A 23 9.79 -2.44 -7.59
C SER A 23 10.00 -2.37 -6.08
N VAL A 24 9.68 -1.22 -5.46
CA VAL A 24 9.75 -1.06 -4.00
C VAL A 24 8.78 -2.02 -3.31
N LEU A 25 7.53 -2.11 -3.75
CA LEU A 25 6.55 -3.06 -3.20
C LEU A 25 7.04 -4.51 -3.29
N THR A 26 7.68 -4.86 -4.40
CA THR A 26 8.24 -6.19 -4.62
C THR A 26 9.36 -6.48 -3.62
N VAL A 27 10.28 -5.53 -3.43
CA VAL A 27 11.36 -5.64 -2.44
C VAL A 27 10.80 -5.79 -1.03
N VAL A 28 9.83 -4.96 -0.64
CA VAL A 28 9.18 -5.06 0.68
C VAL A 28 8.50 -6.42 0.84
N THR A 29 7.97 -7.00 -0.24
CA THR A 29 7.34 -8.33 -0.21
C THR A 29 8.34 -9.45 -0.07
N VAL A 30 9.46 -9.40 -0.78
CA VAL A 30 10.55 -10.37 -0.60
C VAL A 30 11.09 -10.29 0.83
N LEU A 31 11.26 -9.07 1.36
CA LEU A 31 11.73 -8.87 2.74
C LEU A 31 10.75 -9.46 3.76
N GLU A 32 9.45 -9.29 3.57
CA GLU A 32 8.42 -9.87 4.42
C GLU A 32 8.51 -11.40 4.49
N VAL A 33 8.65 -12.03 3.31
CA VAL A 33 8.84 -13.47 3.20
C VAL A 33 10.15 -13.89 3.87
N ALA A 34 11.25 -13.17 3.64
CA ALA A 34 12.54 -13.48 4.26
C ALA A 34 12.48 -13.41 5.80
N ILE A 35 11.84 -12.37 6.35
CA ILE A 35 11.63 -12.20 7.80
C ILE A 35 10.81 -13.35 8.38
N TYR A 36 9.78 -13.81 7.66
CA TYR A 36 8.96 -14.94 8.09
C TYR A 36 9.77 -16.23 8.29
N TYR A 37 10.82 -16.45 7.49
CA TYR A 37 11.69 -17.62 7.60
C TYR A 37 12.76 -17.53 8.69
N ILE A 38 12.98 -16.37 9.30
CA ILE A 38 14.01 -16.18 10.34
C ILE A 38 13.41 -16.43 11.71
N GLU A 39 13.73 -17.58 12.32
CA GLU A 39 13.19 -17.96 13.63
C GLU A 39 13.61 -17.04 14.78
N ALA A 40 14.77 -16.40 14.67
CA ALA A 40 15.27 -15.42 15.64
C ALA A 40 14.35 -14.18 15.77
N LEU A 41 13.54 -13.88 14.74
CA LEU A 41 12.61 -12.77 14.74
C LEU A 41 11.21 -13.15 15.25
N ARG A 42 10.95 -14.43 15.58
CA ARG A 42 9.64 -14.92 16.08
C ARG A 42 8.98 -14.01 17.14
N PRO A 43 9.68 -13.50 18.17
CA PRO A 43 9.05 -12.66 19.19
C PRO A 43 8.53 -11.32 18.65
N ALA A 44 9.19 -10.78 17.62
CA ALA A 44 8.84 -9.51 16.98
C ALA A 44 8.18 -9.69 15.61
N LEU A 45 7.86 -10.93 15.21
CA LEU A 45 7.40 -11.27 13.88
C LEU A 45 6.04 -10.63 13.59
N VAL A 46 5.09 -10.75 14.53
CA VAL A 46 3.76 -10.15 14.41
C VAL A 46 3.81 -8.63 14.21
N PRO A 47 4.43 -7.83 15.10
CA PRO A 47 4.48 -6.37 14.90
C PRO A 47 5.27 -5.96 13.66
N LEU A 48 6.33 -6.69 13.29
CA LEU A 48 7.15 -6.39 12.11
C LEU A 48 6.41 -6.65 10.80
N LEU A 49 5.72 -7.79 10.69
CA LEU A 49 4.86 -8.09 9.54
C LEU A 49 3.70 -7.10 9.44
N LEU A 50 3.09 -6.72 10.57
CA LEU A 50 2.03 -5.72 10.59
C LEU A 50 2.52 -4.37 10.06
N LEU A 51 3.71 -3.94 10.47
CA LEU A 51 4.33 -2.69 10.02
C LEU A 51 4.68 -2.72 8.52
N LEU A 52 5.25 -3.82 8.03
CA LEU A 52 5.55 -3.99 6.61
C LEU A 52 4.27 -3.99 5.75
N SER A 53 3.23 -4.68 6.21
CA SER A 53 1.92 -4.72 5.56
C SER A 53 1.25 -3.33 5.53
N ALA A 54 1.25 -2.61 6.66
CA ALA A 54 0.76 -1.24 6.74
C ALA A 54 1.52 -0.30 5.78
N THR A 55 2.84 -0.47 5.67
CA THR A 55 3.69 0.31 4.76
C THR A 55 3.32 0.04 3.30
N LYS A 56 3.17 -1.22 2.90
CA LYS A 56 2.72 -1.58 1.55
C LYS A 56 1.36 -1.00 1.24
N PHE A 57 0.42 -1.13 2.17
CA PHE A 57 -0.92 -0.57 2.04
C PHE A 57 -0.87 0.95 1.82
N ALA A 58 -0.09 1.68 2.62
CA ALA A 58 0.09 3.12 2.45
C ALA A 58 0.69 3.49 1.08
N LEU A 59 1.70 2.75 0.60
CA LEU A 59 2.29 2.96 -0.72
C LEU A 59 1.28 2.69 -1.84
N VAL A 60 0.50 1.62 -1.75
CA VAL A 60 -0.57 1.30 -2.71
C VAL A 60 -1.61 2.41 -2.76
N VAL A 61 -2.10 2.85 -1.60
CA VAL A 61 -3.12 3.88 -1.50
C VAL A 61 -2.60 5.22 -2.04
N MET A 62 -1.37 5.60 -1.69
CA MET A 62 -0.81 6.90 -2.10
C MET A 62 -0.53 6.97 -3.61
N PHE A 63 0.01 5.89 -4.20
CA PHE A 63 0.52 5.90 -5.58
C PHE A 63 -0.40 5.17 -6.58
N TYR A 64 -0.92 3.98 -6.25
CA TYR A 64 -1.76 3.20 -7.17
C TYR A 64 -3.24 3.59 -7.13
N MET A 65 -3.76 4.02 -5.98
CA MET A 65 -5.14 4.52 -5.86
C MET A 65 -5.26 6.01 -6.21
N HIS A 66 -4.22 6.60 -6.82
CA HIS A 66 -4.15 8.00 -7.28
C HIS A 66 -4.35 9.10 -6.22
N LEU A 67 -4.57 8.78 -4.95
CA LEU A 67 -4.88 9.74 -3.88
C LEU A 67 -3.89 10.92 -3.75
N LYS A 68 -2.61 10.73 -4.10
CA LYS A 68 -1.60 11.81 -4.10
C LYS A 68 -1.77 12.79 -5.26
N PHE A 69 -2.32 12.34 -6.39
CA PHE A 69 -2.53 13.11 -7.62
C PHE A 69 -3.99 13.58 -7.79
N ASP A 70 -4.91 13.03 -7.00
CA ASP A 70 -6.34 13.32 -7.04
C ASP A 70 -6.78 14.38 -6.02
N HIS A 71 -8.03 14.85 -6.16
CA HIS A 71 -8.59 15.87 -5.27
C HIS A 71 -8.70 15.35 -3.82
N LYS A 72 -8.46 16.23 -2.82
CA LYS A 72 -8.48 15.90 -1.37
C LYS A 72 -9.75 15.20 -0.87
N LEU A 73 -10.84 15.27 -1.64
CA LEU A 73 -12.10 14.59 -1.35
C LEU A 73 -11.96 13.07 -1.38
N PHE A 74 -11.22 12.51 -2.35
CA PHE A 74 -10.97 11.06 -2.42
C PHE A 74 -10.12 10.58 -1.25
N SER A 75 -9.11 11.36 -0.86
CA SER A 75 -8.34 11.11 0.37
C SER A 75 -9.22 11.13 1.63
N ALA A 76 -10.12 12.10 1.75
CA ALA A 76 -11.00 12.23 2.91
C ALA A 76 -12.01 11.06 3.00
N LEU A 77 -12.62 10.66 1.88
CA LEU A 77 -13.53 9.52 1.84
C LEU A 77 -12.83 8.20 2.17
N PHE A 78 -11.62 7.99 1.64
CA PHE A 78 -10.83 6.79 1.94
C PHE A 78 -10.44 6.72 3.41
N VAL A 79 -9.89 7.80 3.98
CA VAL A 79 -9.50 7.85 5.39
C VAL A 79 -10.72 7.74 6.30
N GLY A 80 -11.84 8.37 5.93
CA GLY A 80 -13.12 8.22 6.65
C GLY A 80 -13.62 6.77 6.64
N GLY A 81 -13.57 6.10 5.49
CA GLY A 81 -13.91 4.69 5.37
C GLY A 81 -12.96 3.78 6.15
N LEU A 82 -11.66 4.08 6.17
CA LEU A 82 -10.66 3.35 6.95
C LEU A 82 -10.93 3.48 8.45
N TRP A 83 -11.23 4.69 8.94
CA TRP A 83 -11.61 4.91 10.33
C TRP A 83 -12.91 4.20 10.70
N LEU A 84 -13.91 4.23 9.82
CA LEU A 84 -15.15 3.51 10.02
C LEU A 84 -14.91 2.00 10.11
N ALA A 85 -14.11 1.43 9.20
CA ALA A 85 -13.75 0.02 9.22
C ALA A 85 -13.02 -0.38 10.51
N ILE A 86 -12.03 0.41 10.95
CA ILE A 86 -11.35 0.19 12.23
C ILE A 86 -12.35 0.25 13.39
N GLY A 87 -13.23 1.25 13.40
CA GLY A 87 -14.27 1.40 14.42
C GLY A 87 -15.22 0.21 14.48
N VAL A 88 -15.66 -0.30 13.33
CA VAL A 88 -16.50 -1.50 13.25
C VAL A 88 -15.75 -2.73 13.75
N ILE A 89 -14.49 -2.93 13.37
CA ILE A 89 -13.67 -4.05 13.87
C ILE A 89 -13.53 -3.99 15.40
N VAL A 90 -13.20 -2.82 15.95
CA VAL A 90 -13.09 -2.62 17.41
C VAL A 90 -14.42 -2.87 18.11
N ALA A 91 -15.52 -2.36 17.55
CA ALA A 91 -16.87 -2.58 18.09
C ALA A 91 -17.24 -4.07 18.10
N LEU A 92 -16.91 -4.81 17.03
CA LEU A 92 -17.13 -6.25 16.96
C LEU A 92 -16.27 -7.02 17.97
N LEU A 93 -14.98 -6.67 18.11
CA LEU A 93 -14.09 -7.28 19.10
C LEU A 93 -14.57 -7.03 20.55
N ALA A 94 -15.08 -5.83 20.82
CA ALA A 94 -15.71 -5.49 22.11
C ALA A 94 -17.02 -6.27 22.33
N LEU A 95 -17.87 -6.37 21.29
CA LEU A 95 -19.15 -7.08 21.35
C LEU A 95 -18.98 -8.58 21.64
N PHE A 96 -18.01 -9.23 20.98
CA PHE A 96 -17.71 -10.65 21.22
C PHE A 96 -16.91 -10.91 22.51
N GLN A 97 -16.71 -9.89 23.36
CA GLN A 97 -15.88 -9.93 24.57
C GLN A 97 -14.42 -10.37 24.34
N ALA A 98 -13.96 -10.47 23.09
CA ALA A 98 -12.59 -10.85 22.75
C ALA A 98 -11.57 -9.78 23.19
N LEU A 99 -12.02 -8.55 23.43
CA LEU A 99 -11.20 -7.44 23.92
C LEU A 99 -11.29 -7.23 25.45
N ILE A 100 -12.31 -7.78 26.11
CA ILE A 100 -12.65 -7.50 27.53
C ILE A 100 -12.41 -8.73 28.44
N ARG A 101 -12.09 -9.90 27.86
CA ARG A 101 -11.56 -11.06 28.58
C ARG A 101 -10.05 -11.09 28.54
#